data_AF-A0A7C6MFK0-F1
#
_entry.id   AF-A0A7C6MFK0-F1
#
_cell.length_a   1.000
_cell.length_b   1.000
_cell.length_c   1.000
_cell.angle_alpha   90.00
_cell.angle_beta   90.00
_cell.angle_gamma   90.00
#
_symmetry.space_group_name_H-M   'P 1'
#
loop_
_entity.id
_entity.type
_entity.pdbx_description
1 polymer ?
#
loop_
_entity_poly.entity_id
_entity_poly.type
_entity_poly.pdbx_seq_one_letter_code
_entity_poly.pdbx_strand_id
1 'polypeptide(L)'
;MATALVGGCLALTTLGASGLVIAATANASQTMTATTWVNMRSGPSTSNGVVAVLAPSEAVTASGQVSGGWYQVTTASGRAGWVYQNYLKASESSAPAPSAPSGPTTPTASGSATTIAAVNVRTGPGTSYTAVAVAAKGTTLPTTGKTSGGWTEVIHAGQSRWISTNYLTTGTVSTSKPAGQVRTTANLYLRSGGSLSHPYSGVLPANSIVETTGNTTRDYTEIIHGGKNRWIATRYTTTVSTTAPAPTPAPAASGTIYVNVGSLYVRATSAPDSTVVATVYRGAALPTTGRVIGDRQEILHNGAARWVFKAYTTSTAPSTSPAPAPSTSVSLPGYDRLNANSKAVVQHVLDTYPKIRTIGGYRASSSYSSDHPNGRAVDIMVSNWSQQSSIDYGWAIARDFQANAAKYKITYIIWRQQIWNASYPDRGWRWMEDRGGYTANHYDHVHISVRD
;
A
#
# COMPACT_ATOMS: atom_id res chain seq x y z
N MET A 1 -13.14 -8.70 -103.26
CA MET A 1 -14.30 -7.90 -102.81
C MET A 1 -14.17 -7.78 -101.30
N ALA A 2 -13.84 -6.60 -100.75
CA ALA A 2 -14.80 -5.62 -100.21
C ALA A 2 -15.70 -6.30 -99.15
N THR A 3 -15.79 -5.89 -97.88
CA THR A 3 -15.89 -4.53 -97.33
C THR A 3 -15.68 -4.57 -95.80
N ALA A 4 -15.19 -3.47 -95.23
CA ALA A 4 -15.10 -3.13 -93.80
C ALA A 4 -16.49 -3.10 -93.09
N LEU A 5 -16.64 -3.09 -91.76
CA LEU A 5 -16.38 -2.07 -90.71
C LEU A 5 -17.15 -2.64 -89.47
N VAL A 6 -16.77 -2.58 -88.19
CA VAL A 6 -16.70 -1.45 -87.25
C VAL A 6 -16.32 -2.06 -85.88
N GLY A 7 -15.46 -1.39 -85.10
CA GLY A 7 -15.80 -1.13 -83.70
C GLY A 7 -14.80 -1.66 -82.68
N GLY A 8 -13.92 -0.78 -82.22
CA GLY A 8 -12.93 -1.10 -81.20
C GLY A 8 -13.51 -1.24 -79.79
N CYS A 9 -12.77 -1.98 -78.97
CA CYS A 9 -12.33 -1.51 -77.68
C CYS A 9 -11.05 -2.28 -77.35
N LEU A 10 -9.92 -1.59 -77.22
CA LEU A 10 -8.67 -2.21 -76.77
C LEU A 10 -8.91 -2.78 -75.38
N ALA A 11 -8.75 -4.09 -75.24
CA ALA A 11 -8.57 -4.76 -73.97
C ALA A 11 -7.22 -4.30 -73.39
N LEU A 12 -7.26 -3.28 -72.53
CA LEU A 12 -6.15 -2.99 -71.64
C LEU A 12 -6.18 -4.08 -70.55
N THR A 13 -5.31 -5.07 -70.68
CA THR A 13 -4.92 -5.95 -69.59
C THR A 13 -4.30 -5.09 -68.51
N THR A 14 -5.14 -4.61 -67.59
CA THR A 14 -4.66 -4.09 -66.32
C THR A 14 -4.08 -5.29 -65.57
N LEU A 15 -2.75 -5.35 -65.49
CA LEU A 15 -2.12 -5.98 -64.33
C LEU A 15 -2.81 -5.34 -63.13
N GLY A 16 -3.49 -6.16 -62.34
CA GLY A 16 -4.00 -5.75 -61.04
C GLY A 16 -2.81 -5.25 -60.24
N ALA A 17 -2.63 -3.92 -60.23
CA ALA A 17 -1.80 -3.27 -59.26
C ALA A 17 -2.33 -3.73 -57.92
N SER A 18 -1.50 -4.49 -57.19
CA SER A 18 -1.63 -4.69 -55.76
C SER A 18 -1.61 -3.30 -55.15
N GLY A 19 -2.80 -2.67 -55.12
CA GLY A 19 -3.06 -1.50 -54.32
C GLY A 19 -2.77 -1.95 -52.91
N LEU A 20 -1.60 -1.55 -52.42
CA LEU A 20 -1.29 -1.55 -51.03
C LEU A 20 -2.39 -0.69 -50.41
N VAL A 21 -3.45 -1.33 -49.91
CA VAL A 21 -4.36 -0.71 -48.95
C VAL A 21 -3.48 -0.51 -47.73
N ILE A 22 -2.77 0.61 -47.69
CA ILE A 22 -2.32 1.18 -46.43
C ILE A 22 -3.65 1.55 -45.77
N ALA A 23 -4.21 0.62 -45.03
CA ALA A 23 -5.19 0.93 -44.02
C ALA A 23 -4.46 1.96 -43.13
N ALA A 24 -4.79 3.23 -43.32
CA ALA A 24 -4.42 4.25 -42.37
C ALA A 24 -4.99 3.74 -41.05
N THR A 25 -4.12 3.24 -40.18
CA THR A 25 -4.49 2.88 -38.84
C THR A 25 -4.98 4.17 -38.22
N ALA A 26 -6.31 4.30 -38.12
CA ALA A 26 -6.90 5.33 -37.32
C ALA A 26 -6.32 5.12 -35.92
N ASN A 27 -5.36 5.96 -35.54
CA ASN A 27 -4.81 5.99 -34.19
C ASN A 27 -5.97 6.38 -33.28
N ALA A 28 -6.66 5.37 -32.73
CA ALA A 28 -7.77 5.58 -31.83
C ALA A 28 -7.25 6.44 -30.68
N SER A 29 -7.71 7.69 -30.66
CA SER A 29 -7.35 8.63 -29.60
C SER A 29 -8.25 8.32 -28.42
N GLN A 30 -7.67 8.02 -27.26
CA GLN A 30 -8.41 7.62 -26.07
C GLN A 30 -8.33 8.71 -25.01
N THR A 31 -9.47 9.06 -24.41
CA THR A 31 -9.47 9.90 -23.22
C THR A 31 -8.90 9.11 -22.05
N MET A 32 -7.77 9.58 -21.54
CA MET A 32 -7.09 9.06 -20.36
C MET A 32 -7.16 10.12 -19.27
N THR A 33 -7.06 9.71 -18.01
CA THR A 33 -6.95 10.60 -16.86
C THR A 33 -5.63 10.37 -16.16
N ALA A 34 -4.98 11.44 -15.72
CA ALA A 34 -3.79 11.31 -14.92
C ALA A 34 -4.12 10.68 -13.56
N THR A 35 -3.39 9.65 -13.14
CA THR A 35 -3.63 8.97 -11.85
C THR A 35 -3.01 9.71 -10.67
N THR A 36 -2.11 10.64 -10.96
CA THR A 36 -1.35 11.46 -10.01
C THR A 36 -0.95 12.77 -10.70
N TRP A 37 -0.30 13.67 -9.98
CA TRP A 37 0.38 14.81 -10.59
C TRP A 37 1.50 14.31 -11.50
N VAL A 38 1.42 14.56 -12.80
CA VAL A 38 2.41 14.05 -13.76
C VAL A 38 2.88 15.12 -14.74
N ASN A 39 4.19 15.13 -14.99
CA ASN A 39 4.80 16.01 -15.98
C ASN A 39 4.49 15.53 -17.40
N MET A 40 3.85 16.40 -18.17
CA MET A 40 3.74 16.30 -19.63
C MET A 40 4.97 16.93 -20.26
N ARG A 41 5.72 16.18 -21.07
CA ARG A 41 7.04 16.56 -21.61
C ARG A 41 7.02 16.83 -23.11
N SER A 42 8.01 17.55 -23.62
CA SER A 42 8.15 17.85 -25.06
C SER A 42 8.51 16.63 -25.92
N GLY A 43 8.93 15.51 -25.32
CA GLY A 43 9.21 14.26 -26.01
C GLY A 43 9.17 13.04 -25.06
N PRO A 44 9.23 11.80 -25.57
CA PRO A 44 9.04 10.55 -24.82
C PRO A 44 10.27 10.14 -23.98
N SER A 45 10.75 11.02 -23.12
CA SER A 45 11.88 10.76 -22.21
C SER A 45 11.85 11.72 -21.03
N THR A 46 12.40 11.29 -19.89
CA THR A 46 12.59 12.13 -18.70
C THR A 46 13.64 13.24 -18.90
N SER A 47 14.51 13.13 -19.91
CA SER A 47 15.47 14.16 -20.30
C SER A 47 14.86 15.32 -21.09
N ASN A 48 13.64 15.16 -21.61
CA ASN A 48 12.95 16.20 -22.37
C ASN A 48 12.27 17.21 -21.44
N GLY A 49 12.22 18.48 -21.86
CA GLY A 49 11.65 19.58 -21.08
C GLY A 49 10.19 19.35 -20.71
N VAL A 50 9.79 19.79 -19.52
CA VAL A 50 8.39 19.74 -19.07
C VAL A 50 7.62 20.87 -19.75
N VAL A 51 6.55 20.53 -20.47
CA VAL A 51 5.68 21.49 -21.15
C VAL A 51 4.40 21.76 -20.34
N ALA A 52 3.90 20.82 -19.55
CA ALA A 52 2.82 21.06 -18.60
C ALA A 52 2.86 20.05 -17.43
N VAL A 53 2.05 20.28 -16.41
CA VAL A 53 1.80 19.30 -15.34
C VAL A 53 0.31 19.01 -15.33
N LEU A 54 -0.05 17.74 -15.42
CA LEU A 54 -1.44 17.28 -15.32
C LEU A 54 -1.77 16.98 -13.86
N ALA A 55 -2.90 17.46 -13.37
CA ALA A 55 -3.43 17.14 -12.05
C ALA A 55 -4.03 15.73 -12.00
N PRO A 56 -4.12 15.08 -10.83
CA PRO A 56 -4.85 13.83 -10.69
C PRO A 56 -6.29 14.00 -11.18
N SER A 57 -6.79 13.01 -11.93
CA SER A 57 -8.08 13.00 -12.63
C SER A 57 -8.20 14.01 -13.79
N GLU A 58 -7.16 14.78 -14.12
CA GLU A 58 -7.17 15.65 -15.30
C GLU A 58 -7.18 14.78 -16.57
N ALA A 59 -8.16 15.06 -17.43
CA ALA A 59 -8.38 14.31 -18.65
C ALA A 59 -7.49 14.84 -19.79
N VAL A 60 -6.88 13.90 -20.52
CA VAL A 60 -6.11 14.17 -21.73
C VAL A 60 -6.49 13.19 -22.82
N THR A 61 -6.38 13.63 -24.06
CA THR A 61 -6.60 12.78 -25.22
C THR A 61 -5.26 12.17 -25.61
N ALA A 62 -5.07 10.87 -25.36
CA ALA A 62 -3.88 10.14 -25.79
C ALA A 62 -4.05 9.72 -27.26
N SER A 63 -3.21 10.21 -28.16
CA SER A 63 -3.13 9.63 -29.51
C SER A 63 -2.47 8.26 -29.35
N GLY A 64 -2.95 7.22 -30.03
CA GLY A 64 -2.42 5.84 -29.91
C GLY A 64 -0.92 5.65 -30.23
N GLN A 65 -0.17 6.73 -30.41
CA GLN A 65 1.28 6.78 -30.57
C GLN A 65 1.98 6.55 -29.23
N VAL A 66 2.65 5.40 -29.11
CA VAL A 66 3.45 5.02 -27.94
C VAL A 66 4.92 4.93 -28.36
N SER A 67 5.80 5.63 -27.65
CA SER A 67 7.26 5.52 -27.82
C SER A 67 7.91 5.33 -26.46
N GLY A 68 8.61 4.20 -26.26
CA GLY A 68 9.30 3.90 -25.00
C GLY A 68 8.41 3.90 -23.74
N GLY A 69 7.12 3.59 -23.88
CA GLY A 69 6.14 3.63 -22.79
C GLY A 69 5.55 5.02 -22.48
N TRP A 70 5.78 6.00 -23.35
CA TRP A 70 5.15 7.32 -23.27
C TRP A 70 4.01 7.42 -24.28
N TYR A 71 2.85 7.89 -23.83
CA TYR A 71 1.76 8.32 -24.70
C TYR A 71 1.98 9.76 -25.13
N GLN A 72 1.77 10.06 -26.41
CA GLN A 72 1.53 11.43 -26.83
C GLN A 72 0.10 11.81 -26.43
N VAL A 73 -0.04 12.92 -25.71
CA VAL A 73 -1.32 13.38 -25.17
C VAL A 73 -1.57 14.84 -25.53
N THR A 74 -2.84 15.19 -25.65
CA THR A 74 -3.32 16.56 -25.86
C THR A 74 -4.27 16.93 -24.73
N THR A 75 -3.99 18.05 -24.05
CA THR A 75 -4.86 18.61 -22.99
C THR A 75 -6.12 19.24 -23.59
N ALA A 76 -7.13 19.50 -22.76
CA ALA A 76 -8.35 20.18 -23.18
C ALA A 76 -8.11 21.58 -23.78
N SER A 77 -7.01 22.24 -23.42
CA SER A 77 -6.59 23.54 -23.99
C SER A 77 -5.87 23.42 -25.34
N GLY A 78 -5.76 22.20 -25.90
CA GLY A 78 -5.10 21.93 -27.18
C GLY A 78 -3.58 21.78 -27.09
N ARG A 79 -2.98 21.85 -25.89
CA ARG A 79 -1.54 21.70 -25.72
C ARG A 79 -1.13 20.23 -25.81
N ALA A 80 -0.23 19.91 -26.74
CA ALA A 80 0.32 18.56 -26.94
C ALA A 80 1.62 18.33 -26.15
N GLY A 81 1.85 17.09 -25.73
CA GLY A 81 3.09 16.63 -25.11
C GLY A 81 3.09 15.12 -24.85
N TRP A 82 3.98 14.64 -24.01
CA TRP A 82 4.19 13.22 -23.74
C TRP A 82 4.09 12.90 -22.25
N VAL A 83 3.35 11.85 -21.90
CA VAL A 83 3.16 11.40 -20.52
C VAL A 83 3.40 9.89 -20.43
N TYR A 84 4.13 9.47 -19.40
CA TYR A 84 4.46 8.06 -19.21
C TYR A 84 3.22 7.25 -18.81
N GLN A 85 3.00 6.12 -19.47
CA GLN A 85 1.76 5.33 -19.42
C GLN A 85 1.30 4.94 -18.02
N ASN A 86 2.22 4.69 -17.08
CA ASN A 86 1.87 4.28 -15.72
C ASN A 86 1.14 5.36 -14.91
N TYR A 87 1.18 6.60 -15.41
CA TYR A 87 0.50 7.73 -14.79
C TYR A 87 -0.80 8.11 -15.50
N LEU A 88 -1.24 7.33 -16.49
CA LEU A 88 -2.49 7.52 -17.20
C LEU A 88 -3.38 6.29 -17.02
N LYS A 89 -4.61 6.50 -16.55
CA LYS A 89 -5.67 5.49 -16.56
C LYS A 89 -6.63 5.83 -17.68
N ALA A 90 -7.03 4.86 -18.51
CA ALA A 90 -8.16 5.05 -19.40
C ALA A 90 -9.36 5.59 -18.61
N SER A 91 -9.86 6.76 -19.01
CA SER A 91 -11.10 7.25 -18.45
C SER A 91 -12.16 6.26 -18.90
N GLU A 92 -12.92 5.71 -17.95
CA GLU A 92 -14.06 4.86 -18.29
C GLU A 92 -15.02 5.76 -19.06
N SER A 93 -14.98 5.63 -20.38
CA SER A 93 -15.98 6.23 -21.26
C SER A 93 -17.34 5.85 -20.68
N SER A 94 -18.12 6.86 -20.33
CA SER A 94 -19.55 6.71 -20.10
C SER A 94 -20.13 6.08 -21.35
N ALA A 95 -20.25 4.75 -21.34
CA ALA A 95 -20.96 4.02 -22.36
C ALA A 95 -22.45 4.42 -22.32
N PRO A 96 -23.15 4.33 -23.45
CA PRO A 96 -24.46 4.94 -23.66
C PRO A 96 -25.50 4.38 -22.71
N ALA A 97 -26.63 5.09 -22.57
CA ALA A 97 -27.84 4.56 -21.99
C ALA A 97 -28.09 3.12 -22.49
N PRO A 98 -28.50 2.18 -21.61
CA PRO A 98 -28.53 0.76 -21.93
C PRO A 98 -29.38 0.51 -23.16
N SER A 99 -28.76 0.01 -24.22
CA SER A 99 -29.48 -0.71 -25.26
C SER A 99 -30.19 -1.89 -24.58
N ALA A 100 -31.48 -2.03 -24.86
CA ALA A 100 -32.34 -3.07 -24.31
C ALA A 100 -31.68 -4.47 -24.36
N PRO A 101 -31.91 -5.32 -23.36
CA PRO A 101 -31.22 -6.60 -23.23
C PRO A 101 -31.57 -7.55 -24.38
N SER A 102 -30.55 -7.98 -25.12
CA SER A 102 -30.65 -9.16 -25.99
C SER A 102 -30.68 -10.44 -25.12
N GLY A 103 -31.87 -10.84 -24.67
CA GLY A 103 -32.24 -12.20 -24.23
C GLY A 103 -31.52 -12.82 -23.01
N PRO A 104 -32.18 -13.73 -22.27
CA PRO A 104 -31.56 -14.44 -21.16
C PRO A 104 -30.66 -15.55 -21.69
N THR A 105 -29.36 -15.30 -21.79
CA THR A 105 -28.39 -16.41 -21.82
C THR A 105 -28.00 -16.72 -20.38
N THR A 106 -28.35 -17.92 -19.91
CA THR A 106 -27.88 -18.44 -18.63
C THR A 106 -26.34 -18.41 -18.64
N PRO A 107 -25.68 -17.81 -17.63
CA PRO A 107 -24.23 -17.73 -17.63
C PRO A 107 -23.62 -19.14 -17.54
N THR A 108 -22.77 -19.49 -18.49
CA THR A 108 -22.07 -20.79 -18.54
C THR A 108 -20.76 -20.71 -17.77
N ALA A 109 -20.51 -21.69 -16.90
CA ALA A 109 -19.24 -21.80 -16.19
C ALA A 109 -18.13 -22.28 -17.13
N SER A 110 -16.98 -21.61 -17.11
CA SER A 110 -15.76 -22.00 -17.84
C SER A 110 -14.59 -22.31 -16.90
N GLY A 111 -14.78 -22.17 -15.59
CA GLY A 111 -13.76 -22.42 -14.56
C GLY A 111 -14.31 -22.19 -13.15
N SER A 112 -13.39 -22.10 -12.19
CA SER A 112 -13.71 -21.70 -10.82
C SER A 112 -12.62 -20.82 -10.23
N ALA A 113 -13.01 -19.98 -9.28
CA ALA A 113 -12.11 -19.16 -8.50
C ALA A 113 -12.52 -19.22 -7.03
N THR A 114 -11.53 -19.17 -6.14
CA THR A 114 -11.77 -19.23 -4.70
C THR A 114 -11.32 -17.96 -4.02
N THR A 115 -12.15 -17.48 -3.10
CA THR A 115 -11.89 -16.28 -2.32
C THR A 115 -10.78 -16.51 -1.27
N ILE A 116 -9.80 -15.61 -1.19
CA ILE A 116 -8.70 -15.69 -0.19
C ILE A 116 -8.95 -14.84 1.07
N ALA A 117 -10.02 -14.03 1.05
CA ALA A 117 -10.57 -13.27 2.17
C ALA A 117 -12.07 -13.07 1.96
N ALA A 118 -12.79 -12.58 2.97
CA ALA A 118 -14.18 -12.16 2.79
C ALA A 118 -14.25 -11.00 1.79
N VAL A 119 -15.10 -11.11 0.76
CA VAL A 119 -15.15 -10.15 -0.35
C VAL A 119 -16.57 -9.95 -0.90
N ASN A 120 -16.88 -8.71 -1.29
CA ASN A 120 -18.17 -8.36 -1.88
C ASN A 120 -18.35 -8.97 -3.28
N VAL A 121 -19.52 -9.56 -3.51
CA VAL A 121 -20.03 -10.00 -4.81
C VAL A 121 -20.90 -8.89 -5.38
N ARG A 122 -20.54 -8.35 -6.55
CA ARG A 122 -21.13 -7.12 -7.09
C ARG A 122 -21.86 -7.36 -8.41
N THR A 123 -22.76 -6.44 -8.75
CA THR A 123 -23.49 -6.45 -10.03
C THR A 123 -22.63 -6.10 -11.24
N GLY A 124 -21.46 -5.49 -11.04
CA GLY A 124 -20.53 -5.13 -12.12
C GLY A 124 -19.06 -4.98 -11.65
N PRO A 125 -18.11 -4.87 -12.60
CA PRO A 125 -16.67 -4.88 -12.34
C PRO A 125 -16.16 -3.54 -11.80
N GLY A 126 -16.49 -3.23 -10.55
CA GLY A 126 -16.05 -1.99 -9.89
C GLY A 126 -16.64 -1.81 -8.50
N THR A 127 -16.02 -0.96 -7.69
CA THR A 127 -16.54 -0.66 -6.33
C THR A 127 -17.77 0.24 -6.33
N SER A 128 -18.07 0.93 -7.44
CA SER A 128 -19.28 1.73 -7.65
C SER A 128 -20.53 0.89 -7.93
N TYR A 129 -20.37 -0.38 -8.31
CA TYR A 129 -21.47 -1.30 -8.55
C TYR A 129 -22.00 -1.89 -7.24
N THR A 130 -23.31 -2.07 -7.16
CA THR A 130 -24.01 -2.58 -5.97
C THR A 130 -23.45 -3.92 -5.51
N ALA A 131 -23.12 -4.04 -4.22
CA ALA A 131 -22.80 -5.32 -3.60
C ALA A 131 -24.11 -6.04 -3.25
N VAL A 132 -24.28 -7.25 -3.76
CA VAL A 132 -25.49 -8.07 -3.56
C VAL A 132 -25.29 -9.18 -2.53
N ALA A 133 -24.03 -9.53 -2.24
CA ALA A 133 -23.66 -10.52 -1.26
C ALA A 133 -22.21 -10.32 -0.79
N VAL A 134 -21.83 -11.02 0.28
CA VAL A 134 -20.45 -11.18 0.72
C VAL A 134 -20.08 -12.66 0.61
N ALA A 135 -19.08 -12.98 -0.20
CA ALA A 135 -18.49 -14.31 -0.25
C ALA A 135 -17.48 -14.44 0.89
N ALA A 136 -17.65 -15.43 1.78
CA ALA A 136 -16.73 -15.68 2.87
C ALA A 136 -15.38 -16.21 2.36
N LYS A 137 -14.28 -16.00 3.10
CA LYS A 137 -12.96 -16.58 2.78
C LYS A 137 -13.08 -18.09 2.53
N GLY A 138 -12.48 -18.58 1.45
CA GLY A 138 -12.53 -19.98 1.05
C GLY A 138 -13.75 -20.38 0.23
N THR A 139 -14.67 -19.46 -0.05
CA THR A 139 -15.81 -19.71 -0.96
C THR A 139 -15.32 -19.87 -2.39
N THR A 140 -15.59 -21.02 -3.00
CA THR A 140 -15.35 -21.30 -4.42
C THR A 140 -16.60 -20.93 -5.23
N LEU A 141 -16.43 -20.12 -6.27
CA LEU A 141 -17.49 -19.78 -7.20
C LEU A 141 -17.11 -20.19 -8.64
N PRO A 142 -18.08 -20.66 -9.44
CA PRO A 142 -17.84 -20.85 -10.88
C PRO A 142 -17.51 -19.49 -11.52
N THR A 143 -16.58 -19.48 -12.46
CA THR A 143 -16.25 -18.31 -13.27
C THR A 143 -16.77 -18.50 -14.69
N THR A 144 -17.14 -17.39 -15.34
CA THR A 144 -17.55 -17.40 -16.77
C THR A 144 -16.35 -17.23 -17.72
N GLY A 145 -15.16 -17.03 -17.16
CA GLY A 145 -13.92 -16.75 -17.89
C GLY A 145 -13.72 -15.27 -18.23
N LYS A 146 -14.74 -14.43 -18.04
CA LYS A 146 -14.63 -12.99 -18.30
C LYS A 146 -13.93 -12.26 -17.16
N THR A 147 -13.08 -11.30 -17.52
CA THR A 147 -12.43 -10.37 -16.61
C THR A 147 -12.56 -8.94 -17.13
N SER A 148 -12.58 -7.96 -16.23
CA SER A 148 -12.65 -6.54 -16.56
C SER A 148 -12.08 -5.70 -15.43
N GLY A 149 -11.09 -4.84 -15.71
CA GLY A 149 -10.58 -3.85 -14.74
C GLY A 149 -10.09 -4.43 -13.40
N GLY A 150 -9.54 -5.65 -13.39
CA GLY A 150 -9.13 -6.33 -12.14
C GLY A 150 -10.29 -7.00 -11.38
N TRP A 151 -11.41 -7.23 -12.05
CA TRP A 151 -12.54 -8.01 -11.57
C TRP A 151 -12.72 -9.26 -12.42
N THR A 152 -13.18 -10.34 -11.79
CA THR A 152 -13.51 -11.61 -12.42
C THR A 152 -15.01 -11.82 -12.35
N GLU A 153 -15.62 -12.18 -13.48
CA GLU A 153 -17.03 -12.54 -13.54
C GLU A 153 -17.23 -13.97 -13.02
N VAL A 154 -18.05 -14.08 -11.98
CA VAL A 154 -18.44 -15.31 -11.29
C VAL A 154 -19.93 -15.56 -11.45
N ILE A 155 -20.35 -16.80 -11.30
CA ILE A 155 -21.75 -17.19 -11.22
C ILE A 155 -22.12 -17.27 -9.74
N HIS A 156 -23.03 -16.41 -9.29
CA HIS A 156 -23.54 -16.40 -7.93
C HIS A 156 -25.06 -16.33 -7.94
N ALA A 157 -25.71 -17.25 -7.22
CA ALA A 157 -27.17 -17.42 -7.23
C ALA A 157 -27.77 -17.51 -8.65
N GLY A 158 -27.09 -18.22 -9.56
CA GLY A 158 -27.51 -18.41 -10.95
C GLY A 158 -27.33 -17.19 -11.87
N GLN A 159 -26.73 -16.10 -11.39
CA GLN A 159 -26.52 -14.89 -12.19
C GLN A 159 -25.04 -14.50 -12.29
N SER A 160 -24.66 -13.83 -13.39
CA SER A 160 -23.35 -13.21 -13.53
C SER A 160 -23.17 -12.11 -12.50
N ARG A 161 -22.05 -12.16 -11.79
CA ARG A 161 -21.61 -11.22 -10.76
C ARG A 161 -20.12 -11.01 -10.85
N TRP A 162 -19.61 -10.01 -10.14
CA TRP A 162 -18.21 -9.62 -10.22
C TRP A 162 -17.58 -9.59 -8.85
N ILE A 163 -16.39 -10.18 -8.74
CA ILE A 163 -15.54 -10.15 -7.55
C ILE A 163 -14.17 -9.63 -7.95
N SER A 164 -13.55 -8.81 -7.12
CA SER A 164 -12.19 -8.29 -7.36
C SER A 164 -11.19 -9.45 -7.44
N THR A 165 -10.47 -9.55 -8.55
CA THR A 165 -9.50 -10.61 -8.85
C THR A 165 -8.40 -10.71 -7.78
N ASN A 166 -8.04 -9.60 -7.13
CA ASN A 166 -7.06 -9.61 -6.02
C ASN A 166 -7.49 -10.44 -4.80
N TYR A 167 -8.79 -10.74 -4.67
CA TYR A 167 -9.33 -11.58 -3.62
C TYR A 167 -9.65 -12.98 -4.11
N LEU A 168 -9.30 -13.31 -5.35
CA LEU A 168 -9.53 -14.59 -5.98
C LEU A 168 -8.20 -15.26 -6.30
N THR A 169 -8.19 -16.58 -6.21
CA THR A 169 -7.16 -17.40 -6.84
C THR A 169 -7.81 -18.44 -7.72
N THR A 170 -7.17 -18.71 -8.87
CA THR A 170 -7.58 -19.73 -9.83
C THR A 170 -6.88 -21.05 -9.49
N GLY A 171 -7.66 -22.14 -9.56
CA GLY A 171 -7.23 -23.48 -9.16
C GLY A 171 -7.60 -23.82 -7.72
N THR A 172 -7.19 -25.00 -7.27
CA THR A 172 -7.48 -25.52 -5.93
C THR A 172 -6.76 -24.68 -4.89
N VAL A 173 -7.53 -23.91 -4.11
CA VAL A 173 -7.03 -23.35 -2.84
C VAL A 173 -6.77 -24.45 -1.86
N SER A 174 -5.82 -24.20 -0.96
CA SER A 174 -5.72 -25.02 0.22
C SER A 174 -6.99 -24.92 1.06
N THR A 175 -7.56 -26.08 1.39
CA THR A 175 -8.60 -26.25 2.42
C THR A 175 -8.00 -26.55 3.80
N SER A 176 -6.66 -26.50 3.92
CA SER A 176 -5.97 -26.81 5.16
C SER A 176 -6.32 -25.79 6.24
N LYS A 177 -6.74 -26.27 7.40
CA LYS A 177 -6.99 -25.42 8.56
C LYS A 177 -5.66 -24.91 9.12
N PRO A 178 -5.52 -23.62 9.43
CA PRO A 178 -4.34 -23.12 10.15
C PRO A 178 -4.18 -23.83 11.49
N ALA A 179 -3.00 -24.40 11.74
CA ALA A 179 -2.65 -25.10 12.98
C ALA A 179 -1.68 -24.29 13.86
N GLY A 180 -1.10 -23.21 13.32
CA GLY A 180 -0.18 -22.36 14.04
C GLY A 180 0.42 -21.30 13.12
N GLN A 181 1.41 -20.58 13.63
CA GLN A 181 2.19 -19.62 12.85
C GLN A 181 3.67 -19.83 13.10
N VAL A 182 4.48 -19.57 12.08
CA VAL A 182 5.93 -19.54 12.18
C VAL A 182 6.49 -18.26 11.57
N ARG A 183 7.62 -17.80 12.12
CA ARG A 183 8.44 -16.72 11.55
C ARG A 183 9.66 -17.32 10.88
N THR A 184 9.97 -16.87 9.67
CA THR A 184 11.21 -17.26 8.98
C THR A 184 12.41 -16.52 9.54
N THR A 185 13.55 -17.21 9.70
CA THR A 185 14.83 -16.61 10.11
C THR A 185 15.77 -16.31 8.94
N ALA A 186 15.40 -16.76 7.73
CA ALA A 186 16.13 -16.55 6.49
C ALA A 186 15.15 -16.46 5.29
N ASN A 187 15.68 -16.14 4.10
CA ASN A 187 14.92 -16.22 2.86
C ASN A 187 14.73 -17.69 2.47
N LEU A 188 13.48 -18.16 2.32
CA LEU A 188 13.16 -19.58 2.09
C LEU A 188 12.42 -19.81 0.78
N TYR A 189 12.81 -20.85 0.04
CA TYR A 189 12.09 -21.24 -1.17
C TYR A 189 10.71 -21.80 -0.84
N LEU A 190 9.69 -21.34 -1.57
CA LEU A 190 8.31 -21.83 -1.50
C LEU A 190 8.15 -23.07 -2.38
N ARG A 191 8.40 -24.25 -1.79
CA ARG A 191 8.34 -25.54 -2.50
C ARG A 191 6.92 -26.08 -2.63
N SER A 192 6.72 -26.92 -3.65
CA SER A 192 5.48 -27.66 -3.89
C SER A 192 5.34 -28.92 -3.02
N GLY A 193 6.42 -29.38 -2.37
CA GLY A 193 6.41 -30.54 -1.47
C GLY A 193 7.59 -30.51 -0.47
N GLY A 194 7.52 -31.37 0.54
CA GLY A 194 8.38 -31.36 1.74
C GLY A 194 9.79 -31.95 1.57
N SER A 195 10.41 -31.79 0.39
CA SER A 195 11.77 -32.23 0.12
C SER A 195 12.46 -31.35 -0.94
N LEU A 196 13.77 -31.51 -1.12
CA LEU A 196 14.56 -30.78 -2.12
C LEU A 196 14.22 -31.13 -3.58
N SER A 197 13.67 -32.32 -3.83
CA SER A 197 13.29 -32.76 -5.19
C SER A 197 12.05 -32.07 -5.73
N HIS A 198 11.25 -31.42 -4.86
CA HIS A 198 10.07 -30.69 -5.29
C HIS A 198 10.43 -29.29 -5.80
N PRO A 199 9.85 -28.86 -6.94
CA PRO A 199 10.10 -27.54 -7.50
C PRO A 199 9.57 -26.43 -6.57
N TYR A 200 10.16 -25.25 -6.68
CA TYR A 200 9.75 -24.05 -5.96
C TYR A 200 9.19 -22.99 -6.91
N SER A 201 8.33 -22.12 -6.40
CA SER A 201 7.62 -21.10 -7.19
C SER A 201 7.88 -19.66 -6.71
N GLY A 202 8.87 -19.49 -5.84
CA GLY A 202 9.26 -18.19 -5.30
C GLY A 202 10.06 -18.31 -4.02
N VAL A 203 10.33 -17.16 -3.42
CA VAL A 203 11.06 -17.02 -2.15
C VAL A 203 10.19 -16.27 -1.16
N LEU A 204 10.06 -16.82 0.05
CA LEU A 204 9.50 -16.17 1.22
C LEU A 204 10.63 -15.43 1.94
N PRO A 205 10.56 -14.09 2.09
CA PRO A 205 11.61 -13.32 2.76
C PRO A 205 11.83 -13.73 4.23
N ALA A 206 13.01 -13.45 4.77
CA ALA A 206 13.29 -13.52 6.20
C ALA A 206 12.33 -12.62 7.00
N ASN A 207 12.07 -12.98 8.25
CA ASN A 207 11.12 -12.33 9.17
C ASN A 207 9.64 -12.37 8.74
N SER A 208 9.29 -13.13 7.70
CA SER A 208 7.90 -13.35 7.29
C SER A 208 7.18 -14.21 8.32
N ILE A 209 5.96 -13.82 8.70
CA ILE A 209 5.06 -14.64 9.50
C ILE A 209 4.08 -15.34 8.56
N VAL A 210 3.97 -16.66 8.65
CA VAL A 210 3.07 -17.48 7.82
C VAL A 210 2.30 -18.49 8.67
N GLU A 211 1.07 -18.80 8.26
CA GLU A 211 0.26 -19.85 8.88
C GLU A 211 0.80 -21.22 8.49
N THR A 212 0.92 -22.13 9.46
CA THR A 212 1.27 -23.53 9.22
C THR A 212 0.01 -24.37 9.12
N THR A 213 0.06 -25.46 8.34
CA THR A 213 -1.03 -26.46 8.29
C THR A 213 -0.91 -27.49 9.41
N GLY A 214 0.25 -27.54 10.08
CA GLY A 214 0.60 -28.56 11.07
C GLY A 214 1.35 -29.75 10.46
N ASN A 215 1.36 -29.90 9.14
CA ASN A 215 2.12 -30.94 8.46
C ASN A 215 3.62 -30.59 8.41
N THR A 216 4.46 -31.56 8.76
CA THR A 216 5.92 -31.42 8.71
C THR A 216 6.56 -32.70 8.18
N THR A 217 7.63 -32.57 7.41
CA THR A 217 8.64 -33.61 7.26
C THR A 217 9.77 -33.36 8.25
N ARG A 218 10.82 -34.18 8.20
CA ARG A 218 12.04 -33.93 8.98
C ARG A 218 12.64 -32.55 8.73
N ASP A 219 12.62 -32.09 7.48
CA ASP A 219 13.35 -30.89 7.04
C ASP A 219 12.43 -29.74 6.60
N TYR A 220 11.13 -29.98 6.40
CA TYR A 220 10.20 -28.99 5.87
C TYR A 220 8.90 -28.88 6.67
N THR A 221 8.40 -27.65 6.81
CA THR A 221 7.10 -27.31 7.38
C THR A 221 6.17 -26.87 6.26
N GLU A 222 4.97 -27.42 6.23
CA GLU A 222 3.93 -26.98 5.31
C GLU A 222 3.21 -25.74 5.84
N ILE A 223 3.10 -24.74 4.98
CA ILE A 223 2.53 -23.42 5.24
C ILE A 223 1.43 -23.10 4.24
N ILE A 224 0.54 -22.20 4.63
CA ILE A 224 -0.46 -21.61 3.76
C ILE A 224 0.09 -20.29 3.24
N HIS A 225 0.35 -20.20 1.93
CA HIS A 225 0.89 -19.00 1.29
C HIS A 225 0.22 -18.75 -0.06
N GLY A 226 -0.30 -17.53 -0.26
CA GLY A 226 -1.00 -17.16 -1.50
C GLY A 226 -2.21 -18.04 -1.80
N GLY A 227 -2.90 -18.54 -0.77
CA GLY A 227 -4.04 -19.45 -0.89
C GLY A 227 -3.69 -20.90 -1.23
N LYS A 228 -2.41 -21.28 -1.23
CA LYS A 228 -1.95 -22.64 -1.55
C LYS A 228 -1.06 -23.21 -0.44
N ASN A 229 -1.00 -24.54 -0.34
CA ASN A 229 0.01 -25.19 0.51
C ASN A 229 1.39 -25.08 -0.14
N ARG A 230 2.37 -24.67 0.65
CA ARG A 230 3.77 -24.57 0.26
C ARG A 230 4.63 -25.13 1.38
N TRP A 231 5.83 -25.58 1.02
CA TRP A 231 6.77 -26.15 1.98
C TRP A 231 7.99 -25.26 2.11
N ILE A 232 8.36 -24.94 3.34
CA ILE A 232 9.54 -24.14 3.70
C ILE A 232 10.44 -24.92 4.65
N ALA A 233 11.74 -24.65 4.65
CA ALA A 233 12.69 -25.41 5.47
C ALA A 233 12.49 -25.15 6.97
N THR A 234 12.16 -26.20 7.74
CA THR A 234 11.79 -26.14 9.16
C THR A 234 12.88 -25.51 10.02
N ARG A 235 14.14 -25.85 9.76
CA ARG A 235 15.31 -25.37 10.54
C ARG A 235 15.49 -23.85 10.52
N TYR A 236 14.82 -23.14 9.62
CA TYR A 236 14.84 -21.68 9.51
C TYR A 236 13.49 -21.07 9.90
N THR A 237 12.75 -21.74 10.78
CA THR A 237 11.48 -21.27 11.30
C THR A 237 11.51 -21.23 12.82
N THR A 238 10.88 -20.21 13.40
CA THR A 238 10.59 -20.12 14.83
C THR A 238 9.08 -20.05 15.04
N THR A 239 8.54 -20.80 15.98
CA THR A 239 7.11 -20.81 16.29
C THR A 239 6.68 -19.42 16.77
N VAL A 240 5.54 -18.94 16.30
CA VAL A 240 4.92 -17.69 16.78
C VAL A 240 3.78 -18.08 17.70
N SER A 241 3.92 -17.78 18.99
CA SER A 241 2.82 -17.94 19.95
C SER A 241 1.77 -16.87 19.70
N THR A 242 0.58 -17.25 19.22
CA THR A 242 -0.55 -16.34 18.98
C THR A 242 -1.49 -16.21 20.18
N THR A 243 -1.38 -17.12 21.14
CA THR A 243 -2.14 -17.05 22.39
C THR A 243 -1.26 -16.39 23.44
N ALA A 244 -1.63 -15.19 23.88
CA ALA A 244 -1.02 -14.61 25.07
C ALA A 244 -1.32 -15.57 26.25
N PRO A 245 -0.31 -16.05 26.99
CA PRO A 245 -0.57 -16.87 28.16
C PRO A 245 -1.50 -16.11 29.11
N ALA A 246 -2.38 -16.85 29.80
CA ALA A 246 -3.27 -16.28 30.80
C ALA A 246 -2.44 -15.42 31.77
N PRO A 247 -2.87 -14.18 32.07
CA PRO A 247 -2.09 -13.28 32.91
C PRO A 247 -1.89 -13.93 34.28
N THR A 248 -0.63 -14.13 34.67
CA THR A 248 -0.30 -14.46 36.06
C THR A 248 -0.83 -13.32 36.95
N PRO A 249 -1.50 -13.62 38.08
CA PRO A 249 -1.94 -12.61 39.04
C PRO A 249 -0.79 -11.67 39.39
N ALA A 250 -1.03 -10.37 39.30
CA ALA A 250 -0.02 -9.35 39.48
C ALA A 250 0.57 -9.38 40.91
N PRO A 251 1.90 -9.51 41.07
CA PRO A 251 2.56 -9.21 42.33
C PRO A 251 2.33 -7.75 42.74
N ALA A 252 2.54 -7.42 44.02
CA ALA A 252 2.54 -6.03 44.47
C ALA A 252 3.64 -5.23 43.73
N ALA A 253 3.34 -3.97 43.40
CA ALA A 253 4.33 -3.08 42.79
C ALA A 253 5.47 -2.80 43.78
N SER A 254 6.72 -2.91 43.33
CA SER A 254 7.93 -2.62 44.11
C SER A 254 8.61 -1.30 43.72
N GLY A 255 8.15 -0.66 42.64
CA GLY A 255 8.65 0.64 42.20
C GLY A 255 7.92 1.17 40.99
N THR A 256 8.43 2.27 40.42
CA THR A 256 7.94 2.85 39.17
C THR A 256 9.12 3.18 38.27
N ILE A 257 8.99 2.83 36.99
CA ILE A 257 9.91 3.23 35.92
C ILE A 257 9.17 4.09 34.91
N TYR A 258 9.91 4.82 34.09
CA TYR A 258 9.36 5.74 33.10
C TYR A 258 9.90 5.42 31.72
N VAL A 259 9.06 5.49 30.70
CA VAL A 259 9.48 5.27 29.31
C VAL A 259 10.39 6.43 28.86
N ASN A 260 11.62 6.13 28.42
CA ASN A 260 12.61 7.13 27.97
C ASN A 260 12.77 7.21 26.44
N VAL A 261 11.89 6.52 25.70
CA VAL A 261 11.80 6.55 24.24
C VAL A 261 10.41 7.01 23.82
N GLY A 262 10.21 7.43 22.57
CA GLY A 262 8.92 7.99 22.14
C GLY A 262 7.74 7.02 22.26
N SER A 263 7.97 5.73 21.99
CA SER A 263 6.99 4.66 22.20
C SER A 263 7.72 3.36 22.54
N LEU A 264 7.10 2.52 23.38
CA LEU A 264 7.65 1.25 23.85
C LEU A 264 6.55 0.19 23.82
N TYR A 265 6.84 -0.94 23.17
CA TYR A 265 5.93 -2.08 23.17
C TYR A 265 5.90 -2.79 24.52
N VAL A 266 4.69 -3.03 25.01
CA VAL A 266 4.41 -3.89 26.17
C VAL A 266 4.12 -5.29 25.67
N ARG A 267 4.81 -6.28 26.25
CA ARG A 267 4.74 -7.68 25.83
C ARG A 267 4.10 -8.57 26.88
N ALA A 268 3.45 -9.65 26.42
CA ALA A 268 2.81 -10.62 27.29
C ALA A 268 3.82 -11.34 28.22
N THR A 269 4.99 -11.71 27.69
CA THR A 269 6.06 -12.43 28.42
C THR A 269 7.44 -11.83 28.14
N SER A 270 8.47 -12.32 28.86
CA SER A 270 9.86 -11.93 28.64
C SER A 270 10.48 -12.57 27.38
N ALA A 271 9.79 -13.50 26.73
CA ALA A 271 10.34 -14.26 25.61
C ALA A 271 10.68 -13.34 24.41
N PRO A 272 11.75 -13.63 23.64
CA PRO A 272 12.12 -12.85 22.46
C PRO A 272 11.00 -12.72 21.42
N ASP A 273 10.17 -13.76 21.28
CA ASP A 273 9.04 -13.88 20.36
C ASP A 273 7.68 -13.48 20.97
N SER A 274 7.66 -12.95 22.20
CA SER A 274 6.42 -12.61 22.90
C SER A 274 5.54 -11.65 22.09
N THR A 275 4.23 -11.91 22.11
CA THR A 275 3.20 -11.01 21.57
C THR A 275 3.27 -9.63 22.21
N VAL A 276 3.02 -8.62 21.38
CA VAL A 276 2.80 -7.23 21.82
C VAL A 276 1.33 -7.10 22.19
N VAL A 277 1.06 -6.62 23.40
CA VAL A 277 -0.30 -6.50 23.94
C VAL A 277 -0.72 -5.05 24.16
N ALA A 278 0.23 -4.11 24.20
CA ALA A 278 -0.02 -2.68 24.24
C ALA A 278 1.20 -1.90 23.75
N THR A 279 1.00 -0.60 23.53
CA THR A 279 2.08 0.37 23.31
C THR A 279 1.94 1.46 24.36
N VAL A 280 3.04 1.82 25.00
CA VAL A 280 3.12 2.91 25.99
C VAL A 280 4.09 3.98 25.48
N TYR A 281 3.91 5.23 25.88
CA TYR A 281 4.61 6.38 25.30
C TYR A 281 5.60 7.00 26.27
N ARG A 282 6.52 7.84 25.76
CA ARG A 282 7.53 8.56 26.58
C ARG A 282 6.88 9.17 27.82
N GLY A 283 7.53 8.99 28.96
CA GLY A 283 7.10 9.54 30.24
C GLY A 283 5.97 8.78 30.91
N ALA A 284 5.37 7.77 30.27
CA ALA A 284 4.43 6.88 30.93
C ALA A 284 5.09 6.25 32.16
N ALA A 285 4.45 6.44 33.31
CA ALA A 285 4.80 5.79 34.56
C ALA A 285 4.31 4.33 34.51
N LEU A 286 5.24 3.39 34.66
CA LEU A 286 4.97 1.97 34.65
C LEU A 286 5.33 1.42 36.03
N PRO A 287 4.35 0.97 36.83
CA PRO A 287 4.65 0.25 38.06
C PRO A 287 5.45 -1.01 37.70
N THR A 288 6.53 -1.28 38.42
CA THR A 288 7.37 -2.47 38.22
C THR A 288 7.22 -3.44 39.37
N THR A 289 7.39 -4.73 39.10
CA THR A 289 7.50 -5.78 40.13
C THR A 289 8.94 -5.93 40.63
N GLY A 290 9.92 -5.29 39.96
CA GLY A 290 11.36 -5.42 40.25
C GLY A 290 12.00 -6.64 39.58
N ARG A 291 11.20 -7.50 38.91
CA ARG A 291 11.70 -8.69 38.22
C ARG A 291 12.32 -8.32 36.88
N VAL A 292 13.52 -8.85 36.61
CA VAL A 292 14.27 -8.64 35.37
C VAL A 292 14.68 -9.99 34.81
N ILE A 293 14.48 -10.20 33.50
CA ILE A 293 14.94 -11.38 32.75
C ILE A 293 15.63 -10.88 31.49
N GLY A 294 16.95 -11.06 31.42
CA GLY A 294 17.76 -10.58 30.30
C GLY A 294 17.68 -9.06 30.14
N ASP A 295 17.31 -8.61 28.94
CA ASP A 295 17.15 -7.20 28.58
C ASP A 295 15.75 -6.64 28.87
N ARG A 296 14.88 -7.43 29.49
CA ARG A 296 13.50 -7.06 29.81
C ARG A 296 13.28 -6.98 31.31
N GLN A 297 12.39 -6.08 31.70
CA GLN A 297 11.88 -5.99 33.06
C GLN A 297 10.36 -6.08 33.08
N GLU A 298 9.84 -6.59 34.18
CA GLU A 298 8.42 -6.84 34.38
C GLU A 298 7.75 -5.59 34.98
N ILE A 299 6.61 -5.25 34.39
CA ILE A 299 5.76 -4.12 34.76
C ILE A 299 4.35 -4.62 35.08
N LEU A 300 3.57 -3.82 35.79
CA LEU A 300 2.14 -3.99 35.92
C LEU A 300 1.44 -3.09 34.89
N HIS A 301 0.64 -3.68 34.03
CA HIS A 301 -0.13 -2.95 33.03
C HIS A 301 -1.52 -3.58 32.89
N ASN A 302 -2.56 -2.76 33.07
CA ASN A 302 -3.97 -3.17 33.07
C ASN A 302 -4.26 -4.37 34.00
N GLY A 303 -3.76 -4.31 35.24
CA GLY A 303 -4.00 -5.34 36.26
C GLY A 303 -3.22 -6.65 36.07
N ALA A 304 -2.26 -6.71 35.12
CA ALA A 304 -1.49 -7.91 34.85
C ALA A 304 0.02 -7.64 34.73
N ALA A 305 0.83 -8.66 35.04
CA ALA A 305 2.26 -8.63 34.79
C ALA A 305 2.55 -8.67 33.28
N ARG A 306 3.40 -7.75 32.81
CA ARG A 306 3.81 -7.56 31.41
C ARG A 306 5.29 -7.20 31.33
N TRP A 307 5.84 -7.18 30.12
CA TRP A 307 7.29 -7.01 29.93
C TRP A 307 7.61 -5.89 28.97
N VAL A 308 8.62 -5.09 29.31
CA VAL A 308 9.18 -4.03 28.46
C VAL A 308 10.71 -4.14 28.45
N PHE A 309 11.36 -3.58 27.43
CA PHE A 309 12.82 -3.55 27.37
C PHE A 309 13.38 -2.53 28.37
N LYS A 310 14.36 -2.95 29.18
CA LYS A 310 15.02 -2.12 30.19
C LYS A 310 15.72 -0.91 29.58
N ALA A 311 16.38 -1.09 28.45
CA ALA A 311 17.16 -0.06 27.76
C ALA A 311 16.34 1.19 27.38
N TYR A 312 15.02 1.07 27.33
CA TYR A 312 14.10 2.13 26.90
C TYR A 312 13.33 2.77 28.06
N THR A 313 13.79 2.55 29.28
CA THR A 313 13.15 3.06 30.49
C THR A 313 14.18 3.65 31.44
N THR A 314 13.72 4.44 32.40
CA THR A 314 14.54 5.08 33.43
C THR A 314 13.82 5.03 34.77
N SER A 315 14.56 5.00 35.88
CA SER A 315 14.01 5.17 37.23
C SER A 315 13.69 6.63 37.56
N THR A 316 14.23 7.58 36.79
CA THR A 316 13.99 9.01 36.99
C THR A 316 12.69 9.43 36.32
N ALA A 317 11.76 9.99 37.09
CA ALA A 317 10.57 10.61 36.54
C ALA A 317 10.97 11.68 35.50
N PRO A 318 10.23 11.82 34.39
CA PRO A 318 10.37 12.98 33.52
C PRO A 318 10.21 14.23 34.39
N SER A 319 11.12 15.19 34.28
CA SER A 319 10.95 16.43 35.03
C SER A 319 9.65 17.09 34.58
N THR A 320 8.75 17.34 35.54
CA THR A 320 7.65 18.30 35.36
C THR A 320 8.17 19.75 35.35
N SER A 321 9.48 19.93 35.56
CA SER A 321 10.15 21.20 35.32
C SER A 321 10.26 21.44 33.81
N PRO A 322 9.89 22.62 33.30
CA PRO A 322 10.10 22.95 31.90
C PRO A 322 11.59 22.73 31.60
N ALA A 323 11.88 22.03 30.51
CA ALA A 323 13.25 21.92 30.03
C ALA A 323 13.88 23.32 30.03
N PRO A 324 15.14 23.49 30.49
CA PRO A 324 15.79 24.80 30.49
C PRO A 324 15.67 25.36 29.07
N ALA A 325 15.09 26.57 28.95
CA ALA A 325 14.70 27.13 27.66
C ALA A 325 15.86 27.03 26.66
N PRO A 326 15.82 26.11 25.68
CA PRO A 326 16.77 26.18 24.60
C PRO A 326 16.44 27.45 23.82
N SER A 327 17.46 28.12 23.30
CA SER A 327 17.33 29.22 22.34
C SER A 327 16.09 29.06 21.44
N THR A 328 15.29 30.13 21.40
CA THR A 328 13.82 30.16 21.43
C THR A 328 13.13 30.12 20.07
N SER A 329 13.80 29.69 19.00
CA SER A 329 13.19 29.68 17.67
C SER A 329 13.23 28.30 17.03
N VAL A 330 12.08 27.63 16.98
CA VAL A 330 11.81 26.58 15.99
C VAL A 330 11.55 27.26 14.66
N SER A 331 12.23 26.82 13.60
CA SER A 331 11.98 27.33 12.25
C SER A 331 10.69 26.72 11.70
N LEU A 332 9.69 27.56 11.41
CA LEU A 332 8.37 27.14 10.94
C LEU A 332 8.01 27.74 9.57
N PRO A 333 8.81 27.49 8.51
CA PRO A 333 8.55 28.09 7.20
C PRO A 333 7.17 27.67 6.66
N GLY A 334 6.36 28.67 6.31
CA GLY A 334 5.02 28.48 5.77
C GLY A 334 3.92 28.22 6.82
N TYR A 335 4.20 28.41 8.11
CA TYR A 335 3.23 28.18 9.19
C TYR A 335 1.95 29.02 9.08
N ASP A 336 2.07 30.30 8.73
CA ASP A 336 0.92 31.22 8.72
C ASP A 336 -0.19 30.77 7.78
N ARG A 337 0.21 30.07 6.71
CA ARG A 337 -0.67 29.55 5.65
C ARG A 337 -1.11 28.10 5.85
N LEU A 338 -0.79 27.49 7.00
CA LEU A 338 -1.33 26.20 7.37
C LEU A 338 -2.81 26.30 7.77
N ASN A 339 -3.59 25.26 7.45
CA ASN A 339 -4.95 25.11 7.96
C ASN A 339 -4.95 24.79 9.47
N ALA A 340 -6.13 24.80 10.10
CA ALA A 340 -6.24 24.58 11.54
C ALA A 340 -5.73 23.21 12.00
N ASN A 341 -5.96 22.14 11.22
CA ASN A 341 -5.53 20.79 11.55
C ASN A 341 -4.00 20.64 11.47
N SER A 342 -3.37 21.22 10.44
CA SER A 342 -1.92 21.28 10.30
C SER A 342 -1.27 22.08 11.45
N LYS A 343 -1.89 23.19 11.87
CA LYS A 343 -1.42 23.97 13.04
C LYS A 343 -1.54 23.16 14.34
N ALA A 344 -2.59 22.36 14.50
CA ALA A 344 -2.73 21.45 15.64
C ALA A 344 -1.66 20.34 15.65
N VAL A 345 -1.27 19.83 14.47
CA VAL A 345 -0.12 18.91 14.32
C VAL A 345 1.17 19.60 14.76
N VAL A 346 1.44 20.81 14.26
CA VAL A 346 2.64 21.59 14.65
C VAL A 346 2.69 21.80 16.16
N GLN A 347 1.58 22.24 16.77
CA GLN A 347 1.53 22.49 18.21
C GLN A 347 1.84 21.21 19.02
N HIS A 348 1.21 20.09 18.66
CA HIS A 348 1.47 18.81 19.31
C HIS A 348 2.95 18.41 19.21
N VAL A 349 3.60 18.70 18.07
CA VAL A 349 5.03 18.44 17.89
C VAL A 349 5.89 19.31 18.80
N LEU A 350 5.58 20.60 18.90
CA LEU A 350 6.30 21.53 19.76
C LEU A 350 6.19 21.12 21.24
N ASP A 351 5.02 20.66 21.66
CA ASP A 351 4.76 20.26 23.04
C ASP A 351 5.41 18.91 23.40
N THR A 352 5.45 17.98 22.44
CA THR A 352 5.80 16.57 22.71
C THR A 352 7.23 16.20 22.29
N TYR A 353 7.78 16.88 21.29
CA TYR A 353 9.02 16.48 20.60
C TYR A 353 10.08 17.59 20.62
N PRO A 354 10.66 17.91 21.79
CA PRO A 354 11.53 19.08 21.99
C PRO A 354 12.87 19.05 21.22
N LYS A 355 13.21 17.92 20.58
CA LYS A 355 14.40 17.82 19.71
C LYS A 355 14.14 18.32 18.28
N ILE A 356 12.90 18.57 17.89
CA ILE A 356 12.55 19.10 16.57
C ILE A 356 12.89 20.60 16.53
N ARG A 357 13.66 20.98 15.51
CA ARG A 357 14.14 22.37 15.34
C ARG A 357 13.59 23.05 14.08
N THR A 358 13.08 22.26 13.13
CA THR A 358 12.50 22.75 11.89
C THR A 358 11.25 21.95 11.58
N ILE A 359 10.16 22.65 11.28
CA ILE A 359 8.94 22.05 10.77
C ILE A 359 8.53 22.79 9.51
N GLY A 360 8.64 22.12 8.36
CA GLY A 360 8.17 22.65 7.08
C GLY A 360 6.66 22.66 7.00
N GLY A 361 6.09 23.66 6.34
CA GLY A 361 4.65 23.80 6.15
C GLY A 361 4.30 24.19 4.72
N TYR A 362 3.52 25.25 4.57
CA TYR A 362 3.10 25.73 3.25
C TYR A 362 4.30 26.03 2.32
N ARG A 363 4.16 25.64 1.06
CA ARG A 363 4.98 26.14 -0.06
C ARG A 363 4.09 26.33 -1.29
N ALA A 364 4.39 27.33 -2.10
CA ALA A 364 3.53 27.75 -3.22
C ALA A 364 3.34 26.69 -4.31
N SER A 365 4.27 25.74 -4.41
CA SER A 365 4.18 24.62 -5.35
C SER A 365 4.77 23.36 -4.74
N SER A 366 4.38 22.22 -5.29
CA SER A 366 4.87 20.92 -4.89
C SER A 366 4.70 19.95 -6.06
N SER A 367 5.76 19.20 -6.37
CA SER A 367 5.77 18.29 -7.53
C SER A 367 5.02 16.98 -7.30
N TYR A 368 4.56 16.71 -6.07
CA TYR A 368 4.06 15.38 -5.67
C TYR A 368 2.66 15.39 -5.06
N SER A 369 2.25 16.48 -4.44
CA SER A 369 0.94 16.60 -3.81
C SER A 369 0.51 18.06 -3.72
N SER A 370 -0.79 18.31 -3.69
CA SER A 370 -1.35 19.63 -3.46
C SER A 370 -1.39 20.01 -1.98
N ASP A 371 -0.92 19.15 -1.08
CA ASP A 371 -1.14 19.35 0.36
C ASP A 371 -0.35 20.53 0.93
N HIS A 372 0.93 20.69 0.59
CA HIS A 372 1.68 21.88 1.02
C HIS A 372 1.13 23.18 0.42
N PRO A 373 0.81 23.27 -0.89
CA PRO A 373 0.13 24.44 -1.46
C PRO A 373 -1.23 24.78 -0.82
N ASN A 374 -1.91 23.81 -0.22
CA ASN A 374 -3.19 24.04 0.48
C ASN A 374 -3.02 24.17 2.01
N GLY A 375 -1.79 24.22 2.52
CA GLY A 375 -1.55 24.33 3.97
C GLY A 375 -1.96 23.08 4.77
N ARG A 376 -2.08 21.93 4.10
CA ARG A 376 -2.55 20.65 4.65
C ARG A 376 -1.42 19.66 4.97
N ALA A 377 -0.17 20.08 4.82
CA ALA A 377 0.98 19.22 5.06
C ALA A 377 2.01 19.87 5.98
N VAL A 378 2.62 19.02 6.79
CA VAL A 378 3.65 19.36 7.75
C VAL A 378 4.83 18.39 7.59
N ASP A 379 6.04 18.93 7.37
CA ASP A 379 7.29 18.17 7.28
C ASP A 379 8.08 18.34 8.58
N ILE A 380 8.03 17.34 9.45
CA ILE A 380 8.70 17.36 10.75
C ILE A 380 10.14 16.91 10.55
N MET A 381 11.07 17.86 10.47
CA MET A 381 12.47 17.58 10.11
C MET A 381 13.21 16.90 11.27
N VAL A 382 13.79 15.73 10.99
CA VAL A 382 14.55 14.95 11.97
C VAL A 382 16.05 15.17 11.73
N SER A 383 16.73 15.82 12.67
CA SER A 383 18.18 16.00 12.60
C SER A 383 18.94 14.67 12.72
N ASN A 384 20.12 14.57 12.10
CA ASN A 384 20.96 13.36 12.10
C ASN A 384 20.18 12.10 11.65
N TRP A 385 19.30 12.26 10.67
CA TRP A 385 18.30 11.27 10.28
C TRP A 385 18.83 9.88 9.88
N SER A 386 20.12 9.75 9.57
CA SER A 386 20.76 8.47 9.26
C SER A 386 21.13 7.66 10.50
N GLN A 387 21.17 8.27 11.69
CA GLN A 387 21.43 7.57 12.95
C GLN A 387 20.20 6.77 13.39
N GLN A 388 20.44 5.57 13.94
CA GLN A 388 19.35 4.71 14.43
C GLN A 388 18.48 5.41 15.50
N SER A 389 19.08 6.22 16.37
CA SER A 389 18.35 7.00 17.38
C SER A 389 17.38 8.02 16.77
N SER A 390 17.75 8.64 15.66
CA SER A 390 16.88 9.56 14.90
C SER A 390 15.84 8.80 14.07
N ILE A 391 16.17 7.61 13.58
CA ILE A 391 15.21 6.69 12.93
C ILE A 391 14.07 6.35 13.88
N ASP A 392 14.43 5.92 15.09
CA ASP A 392 13.48 5.55 16.13
C ASP A 392 12.65 6.77 16.58
N TYR A 393 13.27 7.95 16.61
CA TYR A 393 12.58 9.21 16.92
C TYR A 393 11.53 9.59 15.88
N GLY A 394 11.87 9.50 14.59
CA GLY A 394 10.90 9.71 13.51
C GLY A 394 9.78 8.67 13.50
N TRP A 395 10.09 7.40 13.81
CA TRP A 395 9.06 6.36 13.97
C TRP A 395 8.11 6.65 15.14
N ALA A 396 8.64 7.16 16.26
CA ALA A 396 7.78 7.54 17.38
C ALA A 396 6.79 8.64 17.01
N ILE A 397 7.25 9.68 16.29
CA ILE A 397 6.39 10.77 15.78
C ILE A 397 5.33 10.19 14.82
N ALA A 398 5.76 9.41 13.83
CA ALA A 398 4.87 8.83 12.83
C ALA A 398 3.80 7.91 13.45
N ARG A 399 4.16 7.11 14.46
CA ARG A 399 3.24 6.17 15.12
C ARG A 399 2.29 6.86 16.11
N ASP A 400 2.73 7.92 16.77
CA ASP A 400 1.84 8.75 17.60
C ASP A 400 0.73 9.38 16.76
N PHE A 401 1.11 10.00 15.63
CA PHE A 401 0.14 10.56 14.71
C PHE A 401 -0.71 9.50 14.00
N GLN A 402 -0.18 8.29 13.76
CA GLN A 402 -0.99 7.16 13.28
C GLN A 402 -2.09 6.79 14.30
N ALA A 403 -1.72 6.67 15.59
CA ALA A 403 -2.67 6.33 16.65
C ALA A 403 -3.73 7.43 16.86
N ASN A 404 -3.35 8.68 16.60
CA ASN A 404 -4.22 9.85 16.74
C ASN A 404 -4.78 10.36 15.40
N ALA A 405 -4.79 9.55 14.35
CA ALA A 405 -5.13 10.00 13.00
C ALA A 405 -6.53 10.64 12.90
N ALA A 406 -7.52 10.10 13.62
CA ALA A 406 -8.87 10.66 13.66
C ALA A 406 -8.93 12.05 14.34
N LYS A 407 -8.14 12.24 15.41
CA LYS A 407 -8.06 13.50 16.17
C LYS A 407 -7.51 14.63 15.30
N TYR A 408 -6.41 14.37 14.59
CA TYR A 408 -5.73 15.38 13.76
C TYR A 408 -6.19 15.40 12.29
N LYS A 409 -7.27 14.68 11.96
CA LYS A 409 -7.81 14.59 10.60
C LYS A 409 -6.77 14.15 9.56
N ILE A 410 -5.87 13.25 9.95
CA ILE A 410 -4.78 12.80 9.09
C ILE A 410 -5.34 12.01 7.92
N THR A 411 -4.83 12.27 6.71
CA THR A 411 -5.10 11.51 5.49
C THR A 411 -4.03 10.46 5.27
N TYR A 412 -2.76 10.83 5.44
CA TYR A 412 -1.62 9.93 5.36
C TYR A 412 -0.37 10.45 6.08
N ILE A 413 0.53 9.54 6.38
CA ILE A 413 1.82 9.79 7.01
C ILE A 413 2.90 9.09 6.19
N ILE A 414 4.02 9.77 5.97
CA ILE A 414 5.18 9.21 5.29
C ILE A 414 6.42 9.31 6.19
N TRP A 415 7.14 8.19 6.31
CA TRP A 415 8.45 8.16 6.96
C TRP A 415 9.29 7.02 6.38
N ARG A 416 10.59 7.26 6.14
CA ARG A 416 11.53 6.25 5.61
C ARG A 416 11.01 5.54 4.36
N GLN A 417 10.53 6.33 3.40
CA GLN A 417 9.95 5.85 2.13
C GLN A 417 8.75 4.92 2.28
N GLN A 418 8.15 4.90 3.46
CA GLN A 418 6.93 4.15 3.71
C GLN A 418 5.78 5.12 3.95
N ILE A 419 4.61 4.75 3.45
CA ILE A 419 3.37 5.49 3.61
C ILE A 419 2.34 4.66 4.37
N TRP A 420 1.67 5.30 5.31
CA TRP A 420 0.44 4.81 5.93
C TRP A 420 -0.70 5.78 5.62
N ASN A 421 -1.90 5.27 5.33
CA ASN A 421 -3.05 6.12 5.04
C ASN A 421 -4.22 5.78 5.96
N ALA A 422 -4.88 6.82 6.45
CA ALA A 422 -5.99 6.70 7.39
C ALA A 422 -7.25 6.10 6.75
N SER A 423 -7.43 6.24 5.43
CA SER A 423 -8.61 5.69 4.72
C SER A 423 -8.58 4.17 4.56
N TYR A 424 -7.46 3.51 4.85
CA TYR A 424 -7.34 2.05 4.77
C TYR A 424 -6.29 1.56 5.79
N PRO A 425 -6.56 1.75 7.09
CA PRO A 425 -5.58 1.55 8.15
C PRO A 425 -5.05 0.11 8.21
N ASP A 426 -5.87 -0.86 7.82
CA ASP A 426 -5.55 -2.29 7.81
C ASP A 426 -4.47 -2.68 6.79
N ARG A 427 -4.22 -1.83 5.78
CA ARG A 427 -3.12 -2.07 4.83
C ARG A 427 -1.74 -1.81 5.43
N GLY A 428 -1.68 -1.22 6.63
CA GLY A 428 -0.44 -0.93 7.32
C GLY A 428 0.47 0.03 6.55
N TRP A 429 1.75 0.04 6.92
CA TRP A 429 2.79 0.81 6.25
C TRP A 429 3.24 0.08 4.99
N ARG A 430 3.41 0.84 3.90
CA ARG A 430 3.74 0.29 2.58
C ARG A 430 4.86 1.10 1.95
N TRP A 431 5.72 0.44 1.18
CA TRP A 431 6.75 1.13 0.42
C TRP A 431 6.15 2.07 -0.62
N MET A 432 6.75 3.24 -0.73
CA MET A 432 6.55 4.17 -1.82
C MET A 432 7.58 3.95 -2.93
N GLU A 433 7.25 4.44 -4.11
CA GLU A 433 8.19 4.61 -5.21
C GLU A 433 9.40 5.43 -4.76
N ASP A 434 10.57 5.11 -5.31
CA ASP A 434 11.77 5.92 -5.15
C ASP A 434 11.65 7.21 -5.98
N ARG A 435 11.71 8.35 -5.30
CA ARG A 435 11.63 9.70 -5.85
C ARG A 435 13.01 10.35 -6.06
N GLY A 436 14.08 9.55 -6.02
CA GLY A 436 15.42 9.93 -6.46
C GLY A 436 16.29 10.61 -5.41
N GLY A 437 15.91 10.58 -4.13
CA GLY A 437 16.74 11.15 -3.07
C GLY A 437 16.17 11.01 -1.67
N TYR A 438 17.02 11.14 -0.65
CA TYR A 438 16.63 10.96 0.75
C TYR A 438 15.48 11.86 1.17
N THR A 439 15.57 13.17 0.90
CA THR A 439 14.49 14.11 1.21
C THR A 439 13.21 13.78 0.44
N ALA A 440 13.30 13.55 -0.87
CA ALA A 440 12.13 13.19 -1.67
C ALA A 440 11.46 11.87 -1.20
N ASN A 441 12.26 10.95 -0.66
CA ASN A 441 11.82 9.69 -0.08
C ASN A 441 11.54 9.77 1.44
N HIS A 442 11.53 10.97 2.02
CA HIS A 442 11.16 11.19 3.42
C HIS A 442 12.04 10.41 4.39
N TYR A 443 13.33 10.32 4.08
CA TYR A 443 14.35 9.73 4.93
C TYR A 443 14.76 10.72 6.05
N ASP A 444 14.56 12.02 5.87
CA ASP A 444 15.01 13.07 6.77
C ASP A 444 13.88 13.84 7.49
N HIS A 445 12.62 13.58 7.15
CA HIS A 445 11.47 14.15 7.83
C HIS A 445 10.27 13.21 7.86
N VAL A 446 9.45 13.32 8.91
CA VAL A 446 8.12 12.71 8.96
C VAL A 446 7.15 13.67 8.30
N HIS A 447 6.53 13.25 7.20
CA HIS A 447 5.50 14.04 6.53
C HIS A 447 4.12 13.62 7.00
N ILE A 448 3.29 14.59 7.35
CA ILE A 448 1.91 14.39 7.76
C ILE A 448 1.02 15.24 6.87
N SER A 449 0.07 14.58 6.22
CA SER A 449 -1.01 15.25 5.49
C SER A 449 -2.32 15.12 6.25
N VAL A 450 -3.09 16.21 6.28
CA VAL A 450 -4.40 16.30 6.91
C VAL A 450 -5.47 16.67 5.88
N ARG A 451 -6.74 16.41 6.20
CA ARG A 451 -7.87 16.99 5.50
C ARG A 451 -8.35 18.24 6.23
N ASP A 452 -9.16 19.04 5.55
CA ASP A 452 -9.81 20.21 6.13
C ASP A 452 -10.85 19.85 7.20
#